data_AF-A0A183L144-F1
#
_entry.id   AF-A0A183L144-F1
#
_cell.length_a   1.000
_cell.length_b   1.000
_cell.length_c   1.000
_cell.angle_alpha   90.00
_cell.angle_beta   90.00
_cell.angle_gamma   90.00
#
_symmetry.space_group_name_H-M   'P 1'
#
loop_
_entity.id
_entity.type
_entity.pdbx_description
1 polymer ?
#
loop_
_entity_poly.entity_id
_entity_poly.type
_entity_poly.pdbx_seq_one_letter_code
_entity_poly.pdbx_strand_id
1 'polypeptide(L)'
;MACTFTTIETMTNANSAKEWFLEHAKNVSHVAKHFVALSTNATEVCKFGIAPENMFEFWDWVGGRYSLWSAIGLSIALYVGMENFIKLLEGAHEMDKHFKETPLHKNLPVILAVLGVMYINIYGAETQAILPYDQYMSRFAAYFQQGDMESNGKFVRRDGKEVDYSTGPIVWGEPGTNGQHAFYQLIHQGTRLIPCDFLIPVHTHNPVQGGLHHEVSAVFMYGANIYSYMSSSEIIFSGISSS
;
A
#
# COMPACT_ATOMS: atom_id res chain seq x y z
N MET A 1 5.19 14.62 9.73
CA MET A 1 5.85 14.10 8.50
C MET A 1 5.39 14.95 7.34
N ALA A 2 6.27 15.74 6.72
CA ALA A 2 5.89 16.61 5.62
C ALA A 2 7.10 16.89 4.71
N CYS A 3 6.97 16.56 3.42
CA CYS A 3 8.01 16.84 2.42
C CYS A 3 8.38 18.33 2.41
N THR A 4 7.39 19.22 2.38
CA THR A 4 7.61 20.67 2.36
C THR A 4 7.81 21.29 3.73
N PHE A 5 7.51 20.56 4.81
CA PHE A 5 7.44 21.07 6.19
C PHE A 5 6.49 22.27 6.39
N THR A 6 5.50 22.41 5.50
CA THR A 6 4.53 23.53 5.52
C THR A 6 3.07 23.08 5.50
N THR A 7 2.80 21.78 5.40
CA THR A 7 1.44 21.22 5.40
C THR A 7 0.73 21.60 6.70
N ILE A 8 -0.39 22.33 6.59
CA ILE A 8 -1.07 22.98 7.71
C ILE A 8 -1.47 21.96 8.78
N GLU A 9 -2.08 20.84 8.37
CA GLU A 9 -2.53 19.79 9.28
C GLU A 9 -1.36 19.16 10.03
N THR A 10 -0.25 18.91 9.33
CA THR A 10 0.95 18.33 9.94
C THR A 10 1.63 19.30 10.91
N MET A 11 1.78 20.56 10.51
CA MET A 11 2.44 21.57 11.35
C MET A 11 1.60 21.95 12.57
N THR A 12 0.29 22.00 12.42
CA THR A 12 -0.63 22.19 13.55
C THR A 12 -0.46 21.05 14.57
N ASN A 13 -0.49 19.79 14.12
CA ASN A 13 -0.28 18.65 15.01
C ASN A 13 1.12 18.64 15.64
N ALA A 14 2.16 18.99 14.87
CA ALA A 14 3.53 19.05 15.38
C ALA A 14 3.69 20.12 16.46
N ASN A 15 3.10 21.31 16.25
CA ASN A 15 3.12 22.37 17.25
C ASN A 15 2.34 21.98 18.51
N SER A 16 1.15 21.38 18.39
CA SER A 16 0.40 20.88 19.55
C SER A 16 1.19 19.83 20.35
N ALA A 17 1.87 18.90 19.67
CA ALA A 17 2.72 17.90 20.32
C ALA A 17 3.93 18.54 21.01
N LYS A 18 4.53 19.56 20.39
CA LYS A 18 5.64 20.33 20.97
C LYS A 18 5.19 21.11 22.21
N GLU A 19 4.04 21.77 22.16
CA GLU A 19 3.47 22.50 23.30
C GLU A 19 3.21 21.55 24.48
N TRP A 20 2.49 20.45 24.25
CA TRP A 20 2.24 19.42 25.26
C TRP A 20 3.54 18.83 25.86
N PHE A 21 4.55 18.60 25.03
CA PHE A 21 5.85 18.12 25.50
C PHE A 21 6.54 19.16 26.40
N LEU A 22 6.51 20.44 26.01
CA LEU A 22 7.14 21.52 26.77
C LEU A 22 6.44 21.81 28.10
N GLU A 23 5.14 21.54 28.20
CA GLU A 23 4.43 21.58 29.48
C GLU A 23 5.05 20.65 30.53
N HIS A 24 5.66 19.53 30.11
CA HIS A 24 6.27 18.54 31.00
C HIS A 24 7.79 18.69 31.06
N ALA A 25 8.46 18.81 29.92
CA ALA A 25 9.92 18.88 29.81
C ALA A 25 10.50 20.21 30.32
N LYS A 26 9.69 21.29 30.34
CA LYS A 26 9.98 22.67 30.77
C LYS A 26 11.13 23.40 30.06
N ASN A 27 12.07 22.69 29.47
CA ASN A 27 13.25 23.22 28.79
C ASN A 27 13.17 22.98 27.28
N VAL A 28 13.19 24.07 26.50
CA VAL A 28 13.11 24.04 25.03
C VAL A 28 14.27 23.26 24.40
N SER A 29 15.44 23.22 25.03
CA SER A 29 16.58 22.44 24.52
C SER A 29 16.31 20.94 24.45
N HIS A 30 15.30 20.43 25.17
CA HIS A 30 14.91 19.02 25.07
C HIS A 30 14.18 18.67 23.77
N VAL A 31 13.64 19.66 23.03
CA VAL A 31 13.02 19.42 21.71
C VAL A 31 14.02 18.75 20.77
N ALA A 32 15.27 19.20 20.81
CA ALA A 32 16.35 18.65 20.00
C ALA A 32 16.58 17.14 20.22
N LYS A 33 16.19 16.56 21.37
CA LYS A 33 16.41 15.14 21.70
C LYS A 33 15.18 14.25 21.56
N HIS A 34 13.99 14.86 21.51
CA HIS A 34 12.71 14.14 21.54
C HIS A 34 11.91 14.28 20.23
N PHE A 35 12.37 15.11 19.30
CA PHE A 35 11.76 15.32 18.00
C PHE A 35 12.77 15.02 16.90
N VAL A 36 12.33 14.27 15.90
CA VAL A 36 13.04 14.02 14.65
C VAL A 36 12.18 14.52 13.48
N ALA A 37 12.82 14.97 12.42
CA ALA A 37 12.14 15.45 11.22
C ALA A 37 12.43 14.56 10.02
N LEU A 38 11.41 14.32 9.20
CA LEU A 38 11.52 13.67 7.90
C LEU A 38 11.10 14.71 6.87
N SER A 39 12.06 15.37 6.22
CA SER A 39 11.81 16.52 5.35
C SER A 39 12.99 16.80 4.43
N THR A 40 12.77 17.66 3.43
CA THR A 40 13.82 18.22 2.56
C THR A 40 14.18 19.68 2.94
N ASN A 41 13.46 20.28 3.89
CA ASN A 41 13.56 21.70 4.22
C ASN A 41 14.28 21.94 5.57
N ALA A 42 15.61 21.93 5.54
CA ALA A 42 16.43 22.10 6.75
C ALA A 42 16.17 23.42 7.49
N THR A 43 15.87 24.49 6.75
CA THR A 43 15.59 25.81 7.33
C THR A 43 14.37 25.77 8.25
N GLU A 44 13.26 25.19 7.81
CA GLU A 44 12.03 25.11 8.61
C GLU A 44 12.15 24.12 9.76
N VAL A 45 12.91 23.02 9.58
CA VAL A 45 13.21 22.06 10.65
C VAL A 45 14.03 22.73 11.77
N CYS A 46 15.05 23.51 11.42
CA CYS A 46 15.85 24.26 12.39
C CYS A 46 15.01 25.33 13.12
N LYS A 47 14.14 26.06 12.38
CA LYS A 47 13.20 27.03 12.99
C LYS A 47 12.24 26.36 13.98
N PHE A 48 11.83 25.12 13.71
CA PHE A 48 11.01 24.33 14.63
C PHE A 48 11.78 23.95 15.91
N GLY A 49 13.11 23.96 15.89
CA GLY A 49 13.97 23.64 17.04
C GLY A 49 14.45 22.20 17.08
N ILE A 50 14.30 21.46 15.98
CA ILE A 50 14.91 20.13 15.81
C ILE A 50 16.37 20.30 15.40
N ALA A 51 17.24 19.48 15.97
CA ALA A 51 18.65 19.50 15.64
C ALA A 51 18.88 18.97 14.20
N PRO A 52 19.77 19.58 13.39
CA PRO A 52 20.03 19.12 12.03
C PRO A 52 20.39 17.63 11.93
N GLU A 53 21.13 17.10 12.92
CA GLU A 53 21.49 15.68 13.01
C GLU A 53 20.29 14.74 13.21
N ASN A 54 19.14 15.28 13.63
CA ASN A 54 17.88 14.58 13.83
C ASN A 54 16.89 14.80 12.67
N MET A 55 17.40 15.33 11.56
CA MET A 55 16.68 15.42 10.30
C MET A 55 17.12 14.29 9.37
N PHE A 56 16.15 13.55 8.85
CA PHE A 56 16.36 12.52 7.85
C PHE A 56 15.78 13.00 6.52
N GLU A 57 16.67 13.13 5.55
CA GLU A 57 16.37 13.69 4.25
C GLU A 57 15.77 12.65 3.28
N PHE A 58 15.02 13.16 2.31
CA PHE A 58 14.64 12.46 1.09
C PHE A 58 14.58 13.48 -0.04
N TRP A 59 14.23 13.06 -1.26
CA TRP A 59 14.36 13.91 -2.45
C TRP A 59 13.01 14.18 -3.12
N ASP A 60 12.99 15.22 -3.96
CA ASP A 60 11.83 15.70 -4.71
C ASP A 60 11.25 14.66 -5.68
N TRP A 61 12.08 13.78 -6.23
CA TRP A 61 11.65 12.66 -7.07
C TRP A 61 10.96 11.54 -6.28
N VAL A 62 10.96 11.58 -4.94
CA VAL A 62 10.21 10.65 -4.09
C VAL A 62 8.80 11.18 -3.88
N GLY A 63 7.86 10.73 -4.72
CA GLY A 63 6.44 11.06 -4.56
C GLY A 63 5.86 10.53 -3.25
N GLY A 64 4.98 11.29 -2.59
CA GLY A 64 4.45 10.97 -1.26
C GLY A 64 3.87 9.56 -1.14
N ARG A 65 3.02 9.14 -2.08
CA ARG A 65 2.43 7.78 -2.11
C ARG A 65 3.42 6.65 -2.44
N TYR A 66 4.64 6.99 -2.86
CA TYR A 66 5.74 6.04 -3.13
C TYR A 66 6.88 6.17 -2.11
N SER A 67 6.68 6.93 -1.02
CA SER A 67 7.78 7.35 -0.15
C SER A 67 8.14 6.38 0.97
N LEU A 68 7.37 5.32 1.20
CA LEU A 68 7.58 4.33 2.28
C LEU A 68 9.04 3.84 2.36
N TRP A 69 9.67 3.65 1.20
CA TRP A 69 11.03 3.11 1.06
C TRP A 69 12.15 4.11 1.37
N SER A 70 11.81 5.38 1.59
CA SER A 70 12.75 6.47 1.91
C SER A 70 12.89 6.67 3.43
N ALA A 71 13.49 7.78 3.86
CA ALA A 71 13.51 8.21 5.26
C ALA A 71 12.10 8.26 5.90
N ILE A 72 11.05 8.41 5.10
CA ILE A 72 9.66 8.31 5.54
C ILE A 72 9.35 6.97 6.25
N GLY A 73 10.00 5.88 5.84
CA GLY A 73 9.91 4.56 6.48
C GLY A 73 10.61 4.44 7.84
N LEU A 74 11.20 5.50 8.39
CA LEU A 74 11.94 5.46 9.65
C LEU A 74 11.11 4.86 10.81
N SER A 75 9.83 5.19 10.91
CA SER A 75 8.95 4.61 11.95
C SER A 75 8.79 3.10 11.81
N ILE A 76 8.79 2.58 10.57
CA ILE A 76 8.76 1.14 10.30
C ILE A 76 10.08 0.52 10.74
N ALA A 77 11.21 1.10 10.32
CA ALA A 77 12.54 0.62 10.70
C ALA A 77 12.75 0.58 12.22
N LEU A 78 12.24 1.58 12.95
CA LEU A 78 12.28 1.61 14.42
C LEU A 78 11.40 0.53 15.05
N TYR A 79 10.25 0.19 14.43
CA TYR A 79 9.31 -0.79 14.97
C TYR A 79 9.74 -2.25 14.70
N VAL A 80 10.15 -2.56 13.46
CA VAL A 80 10.51 -3.93 13.05
C VAL A 80 12.01 -4.23 13.16
N GLY A 81 12.83 -3.21 13.43
CA GLY A 81 14.29 -3.29 13.40
C GLY A 81 14.86 -3.08 12.00
N MET A 82 16.05 -2.48 11.92
CA MET A 82 16.66 -2.10 10.64
C MET A 82 16.95 -3.32 9.75
N GLU A 83 17.31 -4.47 10.31
CA GLU A 83 17.54 -5.70 9.55
C GLU A 83 16.29 -6.16 8.79
N ASN A 84 15.11 -6.10 9.43
CA ASN A 84 13.86 -6.46 8.77
C ASN A 84 13.40 -5.39 7.78
N PHE A 85 13.71 -4.12 8.04
CA PHE A 85 13.46 -3.04 7.07
C PHE A 85 14.31 -3.22 5.82
N ILE A 86 15.58 -3.62 5.95
CA ILE A 86 16.45 -3.94 4.80
C ILE A 86 15.85 -5.09 3.98
N LYS A 87 15.38 -6.17 4.63
CA LYS A 87 14.71 -7.28 3.91
C LYS A 87 13.46 -6.81 3.14
N LEU A 88 12.70 -5.87 3.69
CA LEU A 88 11.57 -5.25 3.00
C LEU A 88 12.03 -4.47 1.75
N LEU A 89 13.12 -3.70 1.85
CA LEU A 89 13.71 -2.99 0.70
C LEU A 89 14.25 -3.96 -0.36
N GLU A 90 14.88 -5.06 0.06
CA GLU A 90 15.41 -6.09 -0.85
C GLU A 90 14.29 -6.75 -1.65
N GLY A 91 13.18 -7.11 -1.00
CA GLY A 91 12.02 -7.67 -1.71
C GLY A 91 11.40 -6.71 -2.73
N ALA A 92 11.36 -5.40 -2.40
CA ALA A 92 10.92 -4.38 -3.36
C ALA A 92 11.88 -4.27 -4.56
N HIS A 93 13.18 -4.27 -4.31
CA HIS A 93 14.21 -4.21 -5.35
C HIS A 93 14.20 -5.45 -6.26
N GLU A 94 13.91 -6.64 -5.73
CA GLU A 94 13.70 -7.83 -6.53
C GLU A 94 12.52 -7.68 -7.49
N MET A 95 11.40 -7.12 -7.02
CA MET A 95 10.24 -6.84 -7.88
C MET A 95 10.54 -5.74 -8.91
N ASP A 96 11.33 -4.72 -8.56
CA ASP A 96 11.78 -3.68 -9.50
C ASP A 96 12.64 -4.27 -10.63
N LYS A 97 13.55 -5.19 -10.29
CA LYS A 97 14.35 -5.93 -11.30
C LYS A 97 13.45 -6.78 -12.18
N HIS A 98 12.53 -7.53 -11.60
CA HIS A 98 11.56 -8.33 -12.37
C HIS A 98 10.76 -7.45 -13.32
N PHE A 99 10.26 -6.30 -12.86
CA PHE A 99 9.52 -5.36 -13.68
C PHE A 99 10.35 -4.81 -14.85
N LYS A 100 11.63 -4.53 -14.62
CA LYS A 100 12.54 -3.95 -15.63
C LYS A 100 13.05 -4.98 -16.64
N GLU A 101 13.37 -6.19 -16.20
CA GLU A 101 14.17 -7.16 -16.96
C GLU A 101 13.33 -8.28 -17.58
N THR A 102 12.17 -8.62 -17.00
CA THR A 102 11.35 -9.74 -17.46
C THR A 102 10.55 -9.38 -18.73
N PRO A 103 10.52 -10.25 -19.76
CA PRO A 103 9.70 -10.05 -20.95
C PRO A 103 8.22 -9.79 -20.60
N LEU A 104 7.57 -8.86 -21.31
CA LEU A 104 6.24 -8.34 -20.95
C LEU A 104 5.18 -9.43 -20.69
N HIS A 105 5.17 -10.51 -21.48
CA HIS A 105 4.21 -11.61 -21.34
C HIS A 105 4.45 -12.53 -20.13
N LYS A 106 5.53 -12.32 -19.37
CA LYS A 106 5.85 -12.99 -18.09
C LYS A 106 5.99 -12.00 -16.94
N ASN A 107 5.77 -10.72 -17.19
CA ASN A 107 6.03 -9.64 -16.25
C ASN A 107 4.77 -9.38 -15.42
N LEU A 108 4.84 -9.71 -14.12
CA LEU A 108 3.68 -9.74 -13.23
C LEU A 108 2.99 -8.37 -13.11
N PRO A 109 3.70 -7.26 -12.80
CA PRO A 109 3.08 -5.93 -12.79
C PRO A 109 2.46 -5.52 -14.14
N VAL A 110 3.10 -5.87 -15.27
CA VAL A 110 2.57 -5.54 -16.60
C VAL A 110 1.28 -6.31 -16.88
N ILE A 111 1.25 -7.61 -16.59
CA ILE A 111 0.06 -8.44 -16.79
C ILE A 111 -1.09 -7.89 -15.93
N LEU A 112 -0.83 -7.58 -14.66
CA LEU A 112 -1.85 -7.01 -13.77
C LEU A 112 -2.37 -5.66 -14.28
N ALA A 113 -1.49 -4.78 -14.76
CA ALA A 113 -1.87 -3.50 -15.34
C ALA A 113 -2.73 -3.67 -16.62
N VAL A 114 -2.38 -4.61 -17.50
CA VAL A 114 -3.14 -4.89 -18.72
C VAL A 114 -4.52 -5.47 -18.40
N LEU A 115 -4.62 -6.35 -17.39
CA LEU A 115 -5.92 -6.82 -16.89
C LEU A 115 -6.77 -5.66 -16.37
N GLY A 116 -6.19 -4.74 -15.60
CA GLY A 116 -6.87 -3.52 -15.16
C GLY A 116 -7.40 -2.69 -16.34
N VAL A 117 -6.56 -2.41 -17.34
CA VAL A 117 -6.97 -1.68 -18.56
C VAL A 117 -8.11 -2.40 -19.28
N MET A 118 -8.02 -3.73 -19.40
CA MET A 118 -9.05 -4.56 -20.04
C MET A 118 -10.38 -4.46 -19.29
N TYR A 119 -10.39 -4.66 -17.98
CA TYR A 119 -11.63 -4.60 -17.20
C TYR A 119 -12.24 -3.20 -17.20
N ILE A 120 -11.42 -2.14 -17.09
CA ILE A 120 -11.89 -0.76 -17.07
C ILE A 120 -12.45 -0.35 -18.45
N ASN A 121 -11.69 -0.55 -19.52
CA ASN A 121 -11.99 0.07 -20.81
C ASN A 121 -12.75 -0.86 -21.79
N ILE A 122 -12.67 -2.17 -21.61
CA ILE A 122 -13.37 -3.14 -22.46
C ILE A 122 -14.63 -3.64 -21.76
N TYR A 123 -14.54 -3.98 -20.48
CA TYR A 123 -15.69 -4.50 -19.71
C TYR A 123 -16.45 -3.43 -18.91
N GLY A 124 -15.97 -2.19 -18.88
CA GLY A 124 -16.65 -1.07 -18.20
C GLY A 124 -16.66 -1.18 -16.67
N ALA A 125 -15.73 -1.90 -16.07
CA ALA A 125 -15.62 -2.00 -14.62
C ALA A 125 -15.11 -0.69 -14.00
N GLU A 126 -15.92 -0.04 -13.18
CA GLU A 126 -15.59 1.24 -12.54
C GLU A 126 -14.77 1.09 -11.25
N THR A 127 -14.76 -0.11 -10.65
CA THR A 127 -14.20 -0.34 -9.31
C THR A 127 -13.32 -1.58 -9.28
N GLN A 128 -12.29 -1.58 -8.44
CA GLN A 128 -11.39 -2.71 -8.19
C GLN A 128 -11.39 -3.04 -6.68
N ALA A 129 -11.64 -4.29 -6.32
CA ALA A 129 -11.57 -4.74 -4.93
C ALA A 129 -10.22 -5.38 -4.60
N ILE A 130 -9.58 -5.00 -3.49
CA ILE A 130 -8.35 -5.62 -2.96
C ILE A 130 -8.69 -6.35 -1.65
N LEU A 131 -8.59 -7.68 -1.67
CA LEU A 131 -9.16 -8.56 -0.65
C LEU A 131 -8.07 -9.46 -0.04
N PRO A 132 -7.24 -8.94 0.87
CA PRO A 132 -6.20 -9.74 1.51
C PRO A 132 -6.80 -10.68 2.57
N TYR A 133 -6.52 -11.97 2.49
CA TYR A 133 -6.85 -12.98 3.50
C TYR A 133 -5.73 -13.05 4.54
N ASP A 134 -5.39 -11.88 5.09
CA ASP A 134 -4.49 -11.70 6.23
C ASP A 134 -4.90 -10.43 6.99
N GLN A 135 -5.19 -10.56 8.28
CA GLN A 135 -5.63 -9.45 9.11
C GLN A 135 -4.53 -8.39 9.34
N TYR A 136 -3.25 -8.76 9.30
CA TYR A 136 -2.14 -7.81 9.35
C TYR A 136 -2.13 -6.88 8.13
N MET A 137 -2.80 -7.25 7.05
CA MET A 137 -2.99 -6.43 5.84
C MET A 137 -4.26 -5.56 5.87
N SER A 138 -4.86 -5.32 7.04
CA SER A 138 -6.07 -4.48 7.19
C SER A 138 -5.94 -3.04 6.66
N ARG A 139 -4.73 -2.51 6.51
CA ARG A 139 -4.47 -1.19 5.92
C ARG A 139 -3.98 -1.24 4.47
N PHE A 140 -3.87 -2.43 3.88
CA PHE A 140 -3.29 -2.63 2.56
C PHE A 140 -4.14 -1.98 1.46
N ALA A 141 -5.45 -2.21 1.45
CA ALA A 141 -6.36 -1.56 0.50
C ALA A 141 -6.31 -0.02 0.64
N ALA A 142 -6.29 0.50 1.87
CA ALA A 142 -6.20 1.94 2.12
C ALA A 142 -4.88 2.56 1.62
N TYR A 143 -3.76 1.83 1.70
CA TYR A 143 -2.50 2.26 1.11
C TYR A 143 -2.60 2.38 -0.42
N PHE A 144 -3.18 1.37 -1.08
CA PHE A 144 -3.33 1.38 -2.54
C PHE A 144 -4.46 2.28 -3.06
N GLN A 145 -5.42 2.68 -2.23
CA GLN A 145 -6.37 3.74 -2.58
C GLN A 145 -5.63 5.02 -2.96
N GLN A 146 -4.69 5.47 -2.13
CA GLN A 146 -3.87 6.61 -2.49
C GLN A 146 -2.93 6.28 -3.66
N GLY A 147 -2.29 5.11 -3.63
CA GLY A 147 -1.35 4.66 -4.66
C GLY A 147 -1.93 4.72 -6.08
N ASP A 148 -3.11 4.17 -6.29
CA ASP A 148 -3.78 4.10 -7.59
C ASP A 148 -4.58 5.38 -7.89
N MET A 149 -5.54 5.72 -7.03
CA MET A 149 -6.53 6.77 -7.34
C MET A 149 -5.88 8.15 -7.47
N GLU A 150 -4.88 8.47 -6.63
CA GLU A 150 -4.16 9.76 -6.74
C GLU A 150 -3.19 9.78 -7.94
N SER A 151 -2.66 8.62 -8.34
CA SER A 151 -1.80 8.49 -9.53
C SER A 151 -2.60 8.64 -10.81
N ASN A 152 -3.66 7.84 -10.94
CA ASN A 152 -4.34 7.52 -12.20
C ASN A 152 -5.72 8.17 -12.34
N GLY A 153 -6.27 8.78 -11.27
CA GLY A 153 -7.50 9.58 -11.31
C GLY A 153 -7.29 10.91 -12.02
N LYS A 154 -7.01 10.86 -13.32
CA LYS A 154 -6.66 12.00 -14.18
C LYS A 154 -7.51 11.97 -15.44
N PHE A 155 -7.76 13.13 -16.02
CA PHE A 155 -8.48 13.25 -17.29
C PHE A 155 -7.65 13.94 -18.39
N VAL A 156 -6.42 14.37 -18.08
CA VAL A 156 -5.51 15.02 -19.04
C VAL A 156 -4.25 14.18 -19.22
N ARG A 157 -3.88 13.94 -20.47
CA ARG A 157 -2.67 13.19 -20.85
C ARG A 157 -1.43 14.07 -20.79
N ARG A 158 -0.26 13.44 -20.95
CA ARG A 158 1.05 14.12 -20.97
C ARG A 158 1.20 15.13 -22.13
N ASP A 159 0.43 14.99 -23.20
CA ASP A 159 0.41 15.95 -24.33
C ASP A 159 -0.57 17.12 -24.12
N GLY A 160 -1.18 17.23 -22.94
CA GLY A 160 -2.12 18.29 -22.58
C GLY A 160 -3.54 18.10 -23.11
N LYS A 161 -3.83 16.99 -23.80
CA LYS A 161 -5.18 16.69 -24.30
C LYS A 161 -5.99 15.90 -23.29
N GLU A 162 -7.29 16.10 -23.31
CA GLU A 162 -8.23 15.30 -22.52
C GLU A 162 -8.30 13.86 -23.05
N VAL A 163 -8.58 12.91 -22.15
CA VAL A 163 -8.83 11.50 -22.48
C VAL A 163 -10.28 11.29 -22.91
N ASP A 164 -10.49 10.33 -23.81
CA ASP A 164 -11.80 9.86 -24.27
C ASP A 164 -12.11 8.44 -23.76
N TYR A 165 -11.36 7.98 -22.75
CA TYR A 165 -11.45 6.67 -22.12
C TYR A 165 -11.39 6.78 -20.59
N SER A 166 -11.77 5.71 -19.90
CA SER A 166 -11.76 5.64 -18.45
C SER A 166 -10.33 5.46 -17.90
N THR A 167 -9.99 6.19 -16.84
CA THR A 167 -8.67 6.15 -16.21
C THR A 167 -8.68 5.34 -14.91
N GLY A 168 -8.10 5.83 -13.81
CA GLY A 168 -7.98 5.05 -12.56
C GLY A 168 -9.34 4.61 -12.01
N PRO A 169 -9.47 3.35 -11.53
CA PRO A 169 -10.71 2.84 -10.95
C PRO A 169 -10.91 3.34 -9.51
N ILE A 170 -12.10 3.12 -8.96
CA ILE A 170 -12.32 3.25 -7.52
C ILE A 170 -11.77 2.00 -6.83
N VAL A 171 -10.71 2.18 -6.03
CA VAL A 171 -10.08 1.08 -5.27
C VAL A 171 -10.69 0.98 -3.88
N TRP A 172 -11.03 -0.23 -3.44
CA TRP A 172 -11.62 -0.47 -2.13
C TRP A 172 -11.38 -1.91 -1.66
N GLY A 173 -11.68 -2.21 -0.40
CA GLY A 173 -11.59 -3.58 0.12
C GLY A 173 -11.37 -3.66 1.62
N GLU A 174 -11.54 -4.87 2.15
CA GLU A 174 -11.34 -5.25 3.55
C GLU A 174 -10.73 -6.64 3.59
N PRO A 175 -9.99 -7.01 4.67
CA PRO A 175 -9.50 -8.35 4.81
C PRO A 175 -10.60 -9.41 4.78
N GLY A 176 -10.25 -10.58 4.25
CA GLY A 176 -11.03 -11.80 4.43
C GLY A 176 -10.91 -12.32 5.87
N THR A 177 -11.96 -12.85 6.49
CA THR A 177 -13.32 -13.09 5.96
C THR A 177 -14.29 -11.92 6.21
N ASN A 178 -13.85 -10.83 6.85
CA ASN A 178 -14.73 -9.70 7.19
C ASN A 178 -15.50 -9.16 5.97
N GLY A 179 -14.81 -8.99 4.83
CA GLY A 179 -15.44 -8.56 3.57
C GLY A 179 -16.57 -9.49 3.09
N GLN A 180 -16.45 -10.80 3.35
CA GLN A 180 -17.47 -11.79 2.96
C GLN A 180 -18.81 -11.52 3.64
N HIS A 181 -18.77 -11.04 4.88
CA HIS A 181 -19.95 -10.74 5.69
C HIS A 181 -20.43 -9.28 5.56
N ALA A 182 -19.77 -8.48 4.72
CA ALA A 182 -20.12 -7.08 4.52
C ALA A 182 -20.68 -6.81 3.13
N PHE A 183 -19.92 -7.15 2.07
CA PHE A 183 -20.19 -6.65 0.71
C PHE A 183 -20.05 -7.70 -0.39
N TYR A 184 -19.65 -8.94 -0.09
CA TYR A 184 -19.55 -9.99 -1.10
C TYR A 184 -20.90 -10.32 -1.75
N GLN A 185 -22.02 -10.07 -1.05
CA GLN A 185 -23.36 -10.16 -1.63
C GLN A 185 -23.49 -9.29 -2.90
N LEU A 186 -22.94 -8.07 -2.88
CA LEU A 186 -22.95 -7.18 -4.04
C LEU A 186 -21.98 -7.66 -5.12
N ILE A 187 -20.81 -8.18 -4.74
CA ILE A 187 -19.85 -8.75 -5.70
C ILE A 187 -20.46 -9.95 -6.44
N HIS A 188 -21.23 -10.81 -5.75
CA HIS A 188 -21.77 -12.05 -6.33
C HIS A 188 -23.10 -11.88 -7.05
N GLN A 189 -24.03 -11.10 -6.52
CA GLN A 189 -25.40 -10.99 -7.05
C GLN A 189 -25.79 -9.56 -7.41
N GLY A 190 -24.88 -8.60 -7.24
CA GLY A 190 -25.08 -7.25 -7.74
C GLY A 190 -25.03 -7.19 -9.26
N THR A 191 -25.42 -6.04 -9.79
CA THR A 191 -25.46 -5.79 -11.24
C THR A 191 -24.17 -5.17 -11.78
N ARG A 192 -23.17 -4.94 -10.91
CA ARG A 192 -21.88 -4.35 -11.27
C ARG A 192 -20.83 -5.43 -11.43
N LEU A 193 -20.01 -5.31 -12.46
CA LEU A 193 -18.80 -6.13 -12.59
C LEU A 193 -17.70 -5.53 -11.69
N ILE A 194 -17.19 -6.34 -10.77
CA ILE A 194 -16.17 -5.92 -9.80
C ILE A 194 -15.02 -6.93 -9.87
N PRO A 195 -13.92 -6.62 -10.59
CA PRO A 195 -12.73 -7.43 -10.53
C PRO A 195 -12.11 -7.33 -9.12
N CYS A 196 -11.55 -8.45 -8.67
CA CYS A 196 -11.12 -8.65 -7.29
C CYS A 196 -9.70 -9.24 -7.28
N ASP A 197 -8.78 -8.57 -6.58
CA ASP A 197 -7.45 -9.08 -6.29
C ASP A 197 -7.46 -9.77 -4.93
N PHE A 198 -7.31 -11.09 -4.94
CA PHE A 198 -7.20 -11.91 -3.74
C PHE A 198 -5.73 -12.14 -3.39
N LEU A 199 -5.35 -11.85 -2.15
CA LEU A 199 -3.99 -12.10 -1.65
C LEU A 199 -4.08 -13.01 -0.43
N ILE A 200 -3.26 -14.05 -0.37
CA ILE A 200 -3.19 -14.92 0.79
C ILE A 200 -1.74 -15.39 1.01
N PRO A 201 -1.17 -15.26 2.23
CA PRO A 201 0.12 -15.84 2.51
C PRO A 201 0.01 -17.37 2.59
N VAL A 202 1.03 -18.10 2.15
CA VAL A 202 1.06 -19.56 2.26
C VAL A 202 1.13 -20.00 3.72
N HIS A 203 1.89 -19.25 4.54
CA HIS A 203 2.10 -19.53 5.95
C HIS A 203 1.53 -18.43 6.82
N THR A 204 0.83 -18.82 7.88
CA THR A 204 0.34 -17.88 8.88
C THR A 204 1.42 -17.50 9.87
N HIS A 205 1.41 -16.24 10.30
CA HIS A 205 2.20 -15.79 11.45
C HIS A 205 1.70 -16.36 12.79
N ASN A 206 0.45 -16.85 12.85
CA ASN A 206 -0.17 -17.39 14.05
C ASN A 206 -0.72 -18.81 13.76
N PRO A 207 0.10 -19.87 13.90
CA PRO A 207 -0.30 -21.25 13.59
C PRO A 207 -1.20 -21.85 14.68
N VAL A 208 -2.30 -21.18 14.99
CA VAL A 208 -3.32 -21.66 15.92
C VAL A 208 -3.87 -23.00 15.41
N GLN A 209 -3.93 -23.99 16.29
CA GLN A 209 -4.34 -25.36 15.96
C GLN A 209 -3.53 -25.96 14.78
N GLY A 210 -2.22 -25.70 14.74
CA GLY A 210 -1.35 -26.20 13.69
C GLY A 210 -1.54 -25.52 12.33
N GLY A 211 -2.24 -24.39 12.28
CA GLY A 211 -2.52 -23.65 11.04
C GLY A 211 -3.93 -23.85 10.49
N LEU A 212 -4.76 -24.69 11.12
CA LEU A 212 -6.12 -24.97 10.66
C LEU A 212 -6.95 -23.69 10.45
N HIS A 213 -6.81 -22.70 11.32
CA HIS A 213 -7.53 -21.43 11.17
C HIS A 213 -7.18 -20.72 9.84
N HIS A 214 -5.91 -20.75 9.44
CA HIS A 214 -5.44 -20.16 8.19
C HIS A 214 -5.90 -20.97 6.97
N GLU A 215 -5.81 -22.29 7.05
CA GLU A 215 -6.28 -23.20 6.00
C GLU A 215 -7.77 -23.02 5.73
N VAL A 216 -8.58 -22.88 6.79
CA VAL A 216 -10.02 -22.62 6.66
C VAL A 216 -10.28 -21.27 5.99
N SER A 217 -9.56 -20.20 6.34
CA SER A 217 -9.65 -18.91 5.64
C SER A 217 -9.28 -19.02 4.16
N ALA A 218 -8.26 -19.80 3.82
CA ALA A 218 -7.89 -20.10 2.44
C ALA A 218 -9.03 -20.83 1.69
N VAL A 219 -9.62 -21.85 2.30
CA VAL A 219 -10.78 -22.56 1.72
C VAL A 219 -11.95 -21.62 1.51
N PHE A 220 -12.23 -20.69 2.43
CA PHE A 220 -13.27 -19.68 2.25
C PHE A 220 -12.98 -18.73 1.08
N MET A 221 -11.72 -18.35 0.85
CA MET A 221 -11.32 -17.59 -0.33
C MET A 221 -11.64 -18.37 -1.61
N TYR A 222 -11.28 -19.66 -1.66
CA TYR A 222 -11.58 -20.53 -2.81
C TYR A 222 -13.08 -20.77 -2.99
N GLY A 223 -13.85 -20.92 -1.91
CA GLY A 223 -15.31 -21.05 -1.96
C GLY A 223 -16.00 -19.78 -2.45
N ALA A 224 -15.38 -18.62 -2.21
CA ALA A 224 -15.80 -17.33 -2.75
C ALA A 224 -15.29 -17.06 -4.17
N ASN A 225 -14.50 -17.96 -4.79
CA ASN A 225 -14.05 -17.74 -6.17
C ASN A 225 -15.25 -17.67 -7.13
N ILE A 226 -15.24 -16.60 -7.90
CA ILE A 226 -16.29 -16.11 -8.80
C ILE A 226 -16.37 -16.95 -10.11
N TYR A 227 -15.70 -18.13 -10.14
CA TYR A 227 -15.63 -19.04 -11.30
C TYR A 227 -16.01 -20.49 -10.98
N SER A 228 -16.86 -20.75 -9.99
CA SER A 228 -17.34 -22.13 -9.69
C SER A 228 -18.31 -22.74 -10.73
N TYR A 229 -18.32 -22.24 -11.97
CA TYR A 229 -18.92 -22.91 -13.13
C TYR A 229 -17.90 -23.53 -14.11
N MET A 230 -16.60 -23.58 -13.79
CA MET A 230 -15.61 -24.31 -14.60
C MET A 230 -15.02 -25.53 -13.87
N SER A 231 -14.93 -26.65 -14.59
CA SER A 231 -14.56 -27.96 -14.08
C SER A 231 -13.14 -27.98 -13.49
N SER A 232 -12.94 -28.85 -12.50
CA SER A 232 -11.78 -29.01 -11.62
C SER A 232 -10.43 -29.37 -12.28
N SER A 233 -10.23 -29.13 -13.58
CA SER A 233 -9.08 -29.66 -14.35
C SER A 233 -8.03 -28.64 -14.79
N GLU A 234 -8.21 -27.33 -14.55
CA GLU A 234 -7.26 -26.30 -15.02
C GLU A 234 -6.77 -25.37 -13.89
N ILE A 235 -6.08 -25.92 -12.89
CA ILE A 235 -5.42 -25.12 -11.85
C ILE A 235 -3.90 -25.28 -11.98
N ILE A 236 -3.24 -24.26 -12.55
CA ILE A 236 -1.78 -24.15 -12.62
C ILE A 236 -1.30 -23.43 -11.36
N PHE A 237 -0.56 -24.15 -10.51
CA PHE A 237 0.25 -23.58 -9.44
C PHE A 237 1.53 -22.98 -10.03
N SER A 238 1.72 -21.66 -9.92
CA SER A 238 3.05 -21.05 -10.00
C SER A 238 3.60 -20.89 -8.59
N GLY A 239 4.17 -21.96 -8.03
CA GLY A 239 4.98 -21.86 -6.82
C GLY A 239 6.37 -21.33 -7.19
N ILE A 240 6.78 -20.20 -6.60
CA ILE A 240 8.20 -19.88 -6.48
C ILE A 240 8.70 -20.72 -5.30
N SER A 241 9.29 -21.87 -5.59
CA SER A 241 10.03 -22.66 -4.62
C SER A 241 11.37 -21.98 -4.37
N SER A 242 11.61 -21.49 -3.16
CA SER A 242 12.94 -21.13 -2.70
C SER A 242 13.76 -22.40 -2.48
N SER A 243 14.80 -22.59 -3.28
CA SER A 243 15.94 -23.47 -3.00
C SER A 243 16.91 -22.79 -2.05
#